data_AF-A0A7C1ENT2-F1
#
_entry.id   AF-A0A7C1ENT2-F1
#
_cell.length_a   1.000
_cell.length_b   1.000
_cell.length_c   1.000
_cell.angle_alpha   90.00
_cell.angle_beta   90.00
_cell.angle_gamma   90.00
#
_symmetry.space_group_name_H-M   'P 1'
#
loop_
_entity.id
_entity.type
_entity.pdbx_description
1 polymer ?
#
loop_
_entity_poly.entity_id
_entity_poly.type
_entity_poly.pdbx_seq_one_letter_code
_entity_poly.pdbx_strand_id
1 'polypeptide(L)'
;MSKHLPFIFFGLGAGLLTVIVVGFGWPAIFPGIIRNEHYYGDGPSLAFLVGLVALLVAPFSSLGGLVGSRIAMEGGEGEQKLMAAIGGILIAVPLTCFGLWQFSGW
;
A
#
# COMPACT_ATOMS: atom_id res chain seq x y z
N MET A 1 -21.08 -0.71 -15.93
CA MET A 1 -20.12 -0.87 -14.83
C MET A 1 -18.73 -0.55 -15.39
N SER A 2 -18.02 0.44 -14.85
CA SER A 2 -16.77 0.96 -15.43
C SER A 2 -15.72 -0.14 -15.60
N LYS A 3 -15.16 -0.30 -16.81
CA LYS A 3 -14.11 -1.28 -17.13
C LYS A 3 -12.85 -1.13 -16.25
N HIS A 4 -12.73 -0.04 -15.50
CA HIS A 4 -11.57 0.28 -14.67
C HIS A 4 -11.67 -0.21 -13.22
N LEU A 5 -12.88 -0.49 -12.74
CA LEU A 5 -13.13 -0.92 -11.37
C LEU A 5 -12.27 -2.12 -10.92
N PRO A 6 -12.14 -3.21 -11.70
CA PRO A 6 -11.34 -4.36 -11.26
C PRO A 6 -9.86 -4.01 -11.09
N PHE A 7 -9.29 -3.19 -11.97
CA PHE A 7 -7.86 -2.83 -11.88
C PHE A 7 -7.53 -1.99 -10.66
N ILE A 8 -8.47 -1.12 -10.25
CA ILE A 8 -8.35 -0.37 -8.99
C ILE A 8 -8.28 -1.33 -7.80
N PHE A 9 -9.15 -2.34 -7.75
CA PHE A 9 -9.14 -3.34 -6.68
C PHE A 9 -7.89 -4.22 -6.71
N PHE A 10 -7.38 -4.59 -7.89
CA PHE A 10 -6.13 -5.32 -8.02
C PHE A 10 -4.93 -4.51 -7.52
N GLY A 11 -4.85 -3.23 -7.90
CA GLY A 11 -3.86 -2.30 -7.38
C GLY A 11 -3.95 -2.19 -5.87
N LEU A 12 -5.13 -1.81 -5.35
CA LEU A 12 -5.42 -1.66 -3.93
C LEU A 12 -5.05 -2.89 -3.11
N GLY A 13 -5.53 -4.07 -3.54
CA GLY A 13 -5.28 -5.33 -2.85
C GLY A 13 -3.78 -5.66 -2.81
N ALA A 14 -3.09 -5.52 -3.95
CA ALA A 14 -1.66 -5.79 -4.04
C ALA A 14 -0.82 -4.82 -3.19
N GLY A 15 -1.13 -3.52 -3.23
CA GLY A 15 -0.41 -2.52 -2.44
C GLY A 15 -0.68 -2.66 -0.94
N LEU A 16 -1.92 -2.91 -0.53
CA LEU A 16 -2.28 -3.07 0.88
C LEU A 16 -1.66 -4.34 1.46
N LEU A 17 -1.72 -5.46 0.74
CA LEU A 17 -1.08 -6.69 1.14
C LEU A 17 0.45 -6.51 1.23
N THR A 18 1.07 -5.84 0.26
CA THR A 18 2.52 -5.61 0.27
C THR A 18 2.94 -4.73 1.44
N VAL A 19 2.26 -3.62 1.69
CA VAL A 19 2.61 -2.72 2.80
C VAL A 19 2.41 -3.40 4.15
N ILE A 20 1.37 -4.23 4.32
CA ILE A 20 1.18 -5.05 5.53
C ILE A 20 2.32 -6.06 5.66
N VAL A 21 2.57 -6.89 4.65
CA VAL A 21 3.58 -7.96 4.70
C VAL A 21 4.98 -7.37 4.94
N VAL A 22 5.35 -6.31 4.22
CA VAL A 22 6.64 -5.62 4.40
C VAL A 22 6.71 -4.91 5.74
N GLY A 23 5.62 -4.27 6.17
CA GLY A 23 5.55 -3.56 7.45
C GLY A 23 5.68 -4.48 8.67
N PHE A 24 5.15 -5.71 8.59
CA PHE A 24 5.33 -6.73 9.63
C PHE A 24 6.66 -7.50 9.49
N GLY A 25 7.09 -7.79 8.26
CA GLY A 25 8.29 -8.59 8.00
C GLY A 25 9.60 -7.81 8.14
N TRP A 26 9.58 -6.50 7.91
CA TRP A 26 10.79 -5.66 7.86
C TRP A 26 10.62 -4.30 8.58
N PRO A 27 10.40 -4.31 9.90
CA PRO A 27 10.12 -3.10 10.67
C PRO A 27 11.28 -2.08 10.73
N ALA A 28 12.50 -2.50 10.36
CA ALA A 28 13.63 -1.59 10.20
C ALA A 28 13.48 -0.66 8.97
N ILE A 29 12.76 -1.12 7.93
CA ILE A 29 12.52 -0.37 6.69
C ILE A 29 11.15 0.32 6.76
N PHE A 30 10.16 -0.31 7.40
CA PHE A 30 8.83 0.24 7.64
C PHE A 30 8.59 0.46 9.14
N PRO A 31 8.89 1.67 9.68
CA PRO A 31 8.81 1.91 11.12
C PRO A 31 7.38 2.01 11.67
N GLY A 32 6.35 2.03 10.82
CA GLY A 32 4.99 2.38 11.21
C GLY A 32 4.19 1.31 11.98
N ILE A 33 4.52 0.02 11.87
CA ILE A 33 3.63 -1.05 12.38
C ILE A 33 4.08 -1.66 13.72
N ILE A 34 5.39 -1.68 14.04
CA ILE A 34 5.91 -2.47 15.18
C ILE A 34 6.56 -1.63 16.30
N ARG A 35 6.84 -0.34 16.13
CA ARG A 35 7.75 0.36 17.07
C ARG A 35 7.13 1.07 18.28
N ASN A 36 5.81 1.26 18.35
CA ASN A 36 5.26 2.14 19.38
C ASN A 36 5.14 1.48 20.77
N GLU A 37 4.72 0.22 20.86
CA GLU A 37 4.53 -0.45 22.15
C GLU A 37 5.85 -0.94 22.78
N HIS A 38 6.85 -1.29 21.96
CA HIS A 38 8.11 -1.85 22.45
C HIS A 38 9.08 -0.82 23.08
N TYR A 39 8.93 0.47 22.75
CA TYR A 39 9.84 1.54 23.22
C TYR A 39 9.20 2.57 24.15
N TYR A 40 7.88 2.81 24.08
CA TYR A 40 7.25 3.96 24.76
C TYR A 40 6.09 3.63 25.70
N GLY A 41 5.73 2.35 25.87
CA GLY A 41 4.77 1.90 26.90
C GLY A 41 3.29 2.22 26.64
N ASP A 42 2.98 3.33 25.94
CA ASP A 42 1.63 3.76 25.53
C ASP A 42 1.62 4.20 24.05
N GLY A 43 1.74 3.22 23.16
CA GLY A 43 1.65 3.42 21.72
C GLY A 43 0.21 3.48 21.19
N PRO A 44 -0.06 4.10 20.03
CA PRO A 44 -1.32 3.89 19.33
C PRO A 44 -1.56 2.40 19.07
N SER A 45 -2.80 1.95 19.29
CA SER A 45 -3.17 0.54 19.16
C SER A 45 -2.87 -0.01 17.76
N LEU A 46 -2.59 -1.30 17.66
CA LEU A 46 -2.38 -2.00 16.38
C LEU A 46 -3.52 -1.72 15.38
N ALA A 47 -4.77 -1.67 15.87
CA ALA A 47 -5.94 -1.36 15.04
C ALA A 47 -5.87 0.05 14.44
N PHE A 48 -5.42 1.05 15.21
CA PHE A 48 -5.21 2.40 14.72
C PHE A 48 -4.11 2.44 13.66
N LEU A 49 -2.98 1.77 13.89
CA LEU A 49 -1.86 1.71 12.94
C LEU A 49 -2.26 1.05 11.62
N VAL A 50 -2.97 -0.08 11.67
CA VAL A 50 -3.49 -0.74 10.47
C VAL A 50 -4.51 0.14 9.76
N GLY A 51 -5.37 0.85 10.49
CA GLY A 51 -6.30 1.82 9.92
C GLY A 51 -5.61 2.97 9.20
N LEU A 52 -4.56 3.54 9.80
CA LEU A 52 -3.75 4.60 9.21
C LEU A 52 -3.02 4.12 7.95
N VAL A 53 -2.44 2.93 8.00
CA VAL A 53 -1.81 2.28 6.84
C VAL A 53 -2.83 2.11 5.71
N ALA A 54 -4.00 1.55 6.00
CA ALA A 54 -5.04 1.35 4.99
C ALA A 54 -5.50 2.67 4.37
N LEU A 55 -5.66 3.72 5.19
CA LEU A 55 -6.04 5.06 4.74
C LEU A 55 -5.00 5.67 3.79
N LEU A 56 -3.71 5.52 4.11
CA LEU A 56 -2.61 6.03 3.28
C LEU A 56 -2.43 5.22 1.99
N VAL A 57 -2.46 3.89 2.10
CA VAL A 57 -2.30 3.00 0.94
C VAL A 57 -3.43 3.19 -0.07
N ALA A 58 -4.68 3.32 0.41
CA ALA A 58 -5.86 3.25 -0.44
C ALA A 58 -5.83 4.19 -1.66
N PRO A 59 -5.62 5.51 -1.53
CA PRO A 59 -5.60 6.42 -2.67
C PRO A 59 -4.42 6.14 -3.61
N PHE A 60 -3.22 5.93 -3.09
CA PHE A 60 -2.01 5.75 -3.89
C PHE A 60 -1.99 4.43 -4.65
N SER A 61 -2.46 3.37 -3.99
CA SER A 61 -2.54 2.04 -4.58
C SER A 61 -3.64 1.94 -5.62
N SER A 62 -4.78 2.62 -5.38
CA SER A 62 -5.86 2.75 -6.37
C SER A 62 -5.39 3.51 -7.61
N LEU A 63 -4.67 4.62 -7.43
CA LEU A 63 -4.08 5.39 -8.53
C LEU A 63 -3.05 4.56 -9.29
N GLY A 64 -2.16 3.85 -8.57
CA GLY A 64 -1.19 2.96 -9.18
C GLY A 64 -1.82 1.81 -9.97
N GLY A 65 -2.92 1.25 -9.48
CA GLY A 65 -3.72 0.27 -10.22
C GLY A 65 -4.30 0.83 -11.51
N LEU A 66 -4.86 2.03 -11.45
CA LEU A 66 -5.43 2.73 -12.59
C LEU A 66 -4.39 3.12 -13.65
N VAL A 67 -3.22 3.58 -13.22
CA VAL A 67 -2.11 3.93 -14.13
C VAL A 67 -1.49 2.67 -14.71
N GLY A 68 -1.21 1.67 -13.87
CA GLY A 68 -0.60 0.40 -14.27
C GLY A 68 -1.43 -0.34 -15.31
N SER A 69 -2.76 -0.38 -15.16
CA SER A 69 -3.63 -1.04 -16.15
C SER A 69 -3.59 -0.39 -17.54
N ARG A 70 -3.16 0.88 -17.65
CA ARG A 70 -3.05 1.58 -18.93
C ARG A 70 -1.75 1.28 -19.67
N ILE A 71 -0.73 0.79 -18.96
CA ILE A 71 0.59 0.50 -19.55
C ILE A 71 0.51 -0.75 -20.43
N ALA A 72 -0.22 -1.79 -20.01
CA ALA A 72 -0.36 -3.04 -20.76
C ALA A 72 -1.67 -3.13 -21.55
N MET A 73 -2.13 -2.02 -22.15
CA MET A 73 -3.40 -2.01 -22.90
C MET A 73 -3.44 -3.04 -24.04
N GLU A 74 -2.28 -3.35 -24.62
CA GLU A 74 -2.13 -4.29 -25.75
C GLU A 74 -2.04 -5.76 -25.32
N GLY A 75 -1.77 -6.03 -24.05
CA GLY A 75 -1.49 -7.34 -23.47
C GLY A 75 -2.68 -8.21 -23.06
N GLY A 76 -3.90 -7.70 -23.26
CA GLY A 76 -5.13 -8.33 -22.76
C GLY A 76 -5.35 -8.15 -21.25
N GLU A 77 -6.47 -8.70 -20.74
CA GLU A 77 -6.95 -8.39 -19.39
C GLU A 77 -6.04 -8.91 -18.27
N GLY A 78 -5.36 -10.05 -18.49
CA GLY A 78 -4.44 -10.63 -17.51
C GLY A 78 -3.21 -9.75 -17.27
N GLU A 79 -2.57 -9.29 -18.33
CA GLU A 79 -1.40 -8.41 -18.24
C GLU A 79 -1.76 -7.04 -17.66
N GLN A 80 -2.96 -6.51 -17.98
CA GLN A 80 -3.47 -5.28 -17.37
C GLN A 80 -3.69 -5.43 -15.86
N LYS A 81 -4.19 -6.57 -15.38
CA LYS A 81 -4.35 -6.85 -13.94
C LYS A 81 -3.00 -6.96 -13.24
N LEU A 82 -2.03 -7.65 -13.85
CA LEU A 82 -0.67 -7.77 -13.31
C LEU A 82 0.00 -6.39 -13.22
N MET A 83 -0.07 -5.60 -14.29
CA MET A 83 0.50 -4.25 -14.29
C MET A 83 -0.24 -3.29 -13.35
N ALA A 84 -1.55 -3.45 -13.17
CA ALA A 84 -2.29 -2.74 -12.13
C ALA A 84 -1.79 -3.09 -10.73
N ALA A 85 -1.55 -4.38 -10.44
CA ALA A 85 -0.98 -4.80 -9.16
C ALA A 85 0.43 -4.21 -8.95
N ILE A 86 1.31 -4.32 -9.95
CA ILE A 86 2.67 -3.77 -9.89
C ILE A 86 2.64 -2.25 -9.70
N GLY A 87 1.82 -1.54 -10.49
CA GLY A 87 1.65 -0.09 -10.35
C GLY A 87 1.11 0.30 -8.98
N GLY A 88 0.13 -0.45 -8.47
CA GLY A 88 -0.41 -0.28 -7.12
C GLY A 88 0.66 -0.42 -6.03
N ILE A 89 1.56 -1.40 -6.16
CA ILE A 89 2.68 -1.61 -5.23
C ILE A 89 3.71 -0.48 -5.35
N LEU A 90 4.18 -0.19 -6.57
CA LEU A 90 5.26 0.76 -6.82
C LEU A 90 4.93 2.19 -6.37
N ILE A 91 3.66 2.59 -6.43
CA ILE A 91 3.23 3.90 -5.95
C ILE A 91 2.91 3.87 -4.45
N ALA A 92 2.16 2.86 -3.98
CA ALA A 92 1.69 2.84 -2.61
C ALA A 92 2.80 2.62 -1.59
N VAL A 93 3.75 1.72 -1.86
CA VAL A 93 4.82 1.37 -0.93
C VAL A 93 5.67 2.59 -0.56
N PRO A 94 6.36 3.29 -1.48
CA PRO A 94 7.22 4.41 -1.10
C PRO A 94 6.45 5.59 -0.47
N LEU A 95 5.23 5.89 -0.95
CA LEU A 95 4.43 6.98 -0.40
C LEU A 95 3.90 6.66 0.99
N THR A 96 3.52 5.41 1.23
CA THR A 96 3.10 4.97 2.57
C THR A 96 4.29 4.87 3.52
N CYS A 97 5.47 4.44 3.05
CA CYS A 97 6.72 4.53 3.83
C CYS A 97 6.94 5.97 4.29
N PHE A 98 6.92 6.91 3.35
CA PHE A 98 7.19 8.32 3.62
C PHE A 98 6.16 8.92 4.59
N GLY A 99 4.87 8.63 4.37
CA GLY A 99 3.80 9.08 5.27
C GLY A 99 3.99 8.53 6.69
N LEU A 100 4.23 7.22 6.84
CA LEU A 100 4.44 6.60 8.14
C LEU A 100 5.72 7.07 8.83
N TRP A 101 6.79 7.33 8.07
CA TRP A 101 8.03 7.91 8.60
C TRP A 101 7.75 9.20 9.38
N GLN A 102 6.94 10.11 8.80
CA GLN A 102 6.58 11.37 9.45
C GLN A 102 5.76 11.20 10.72
N PHE A 103 4.91 10.17 10.80
CA PHE A 103 4.16 9.87 12.02
C PHE A 103 4.97 9.11 13.07
N SER A 104 5.98 8.35 12.66
CA SER A 104 6.81 7.53 13.55
C SER A 104 7.99 8.28 14.19
N GLY A 105 8.21 9.55 13.85
CA GLY A 105 9.07 10.47 14.60
C GLY A 105 10.57 10.16 14.59
N TRP A 106 11.10 9.62 13.48
CA TRP A 106 12.56 9.62 13.23
C TRP A 106 13.05 11.00 12.80
#